data_AF-A0AAD9BEC0-F1
#
_entry.id   AF-A0AAD9BEC0-F1
#
_cell.length_a   1.000
_cell.length_b   1.000
_cell.length_c   1.000
_cell.angle_alpha   90.00
_cell.angle_beta   90.00
_cell.angle_gamma   90.00
#
_symmetry.space_group_name_H-M   'P 1'
#
loop_
_entity.id
_entity.type
_entity.pdbx_description
1 polymer ?
#
loop_
_entity_poly.entity_id
_entity_poly.type
_entity_poly.pdbx_seq_one_letter_code
_entity_poly.pdbx_strand_id
1 'polypeptide(L)'
;MASDHMTIAALGRPFTLGMLYDARKDKLVLGPRFWNDKTLKEKTTETPQQSCIFEIFAFDSIKSKSKMLEIEASLKKELIENGSATHVVTGIVYGANAFFVFDSERLENSEVQKIEDSMQAVIKKIPSLNIDGKVGIKLTDEEKALTNTFSSKFYGDFILESNPATFQDAVQTYTQLPKLLGTNGENSVPVKVWLMPLKSFDPKAAELMRGISVGLVIKAQEALEHLKETQMRCNDSLEDKVIKSFPVLQKS
;
A
#
# COMPACT_ATOMS: atom_id res chain seq x y z
N MET A 1 10.70 20.61 24.10
CA MET A 1 11.56 19.59 23.48
C MET A 1 10.69 18.88 22.46
N ALA A 2 10.97 19.02 21.17
CA ALA A 2 10.21 18.30 20.15
C ALA A 2 10.47 16.81 20.37
N SER A 3 9.40 16.03 20.53
CA SER A 3 9.56 14.59 20.65
C SER A 3 9.89 14.05 19.26
N ASP A 4 11.12 13.56 19.06
CA ASP A 4 11.58 12.92 17.81
C ASP A 4 10.93 11.53 17.64
N HIS A 5 9.60 11.47 17.71
CA HIS A 5 8.86 10.26 17.38
C HIS A 5 8.84 10.09 15.86
N MET A 6 9.34 8.94 15.40
CA MET A 6 9.28 8.56 13.99
C MET A 6 7.98 7.79 13.73
N THR A 7 7.31 8.06 12.61
CA THR A 7 6.18 7.25 12.15
C THR A 7 6.56 6.44 10.91
N ILE A 8 6.05 5.22 10.81
CA ILE A 8 6.20 4.37 9.62
C ILE A 8 4.89 3.66 9.26
N ALA A 9 4.74 3.32 7.99
CA ALA A 9 3.72 2.37 7.53
C ALA A 9 4.09 0.94 7.94
N ALA A 10 3.10 0.18 8.41
CA ALA A 10 3.32 -1.19 8.85
C ALA A 10 3.61 -2.14 7.67
N LEU A 11 2.95 -1.94 6.52
CA LEU A 11 3.14 -2.69 5.27
C LEU A 11 3.05 -4.20 5.47
N GLY A 12 2.00 -4.67 6.16
CA GLY A 12 1.75 -6.09 6.42
C GLY A 12 2.66 -6.73 7.49
N ARG A 13 3.56 -5.96 8.12
CA ARG A 13 4.43 -6.48 9.19
C ARG A 13 3.65 -6.60 10.52
N PRO A 14 3.85 -7.69 11.29
CA PRO A 14 3.08 -7.96 12.52
C PRO A 14 3.63 -7.18 13.72
N PHE A 15 3.39 -5.87 13.76
CA PHE A 15 3.80 -5.01 14.87
C PHE A 15 2.99 -5.25 16.15
N THR A 16 3.67 -5.24 17.29
CA THR A 16 3.03 -5.16 18.63
C THR A 16 3.76 -4.15 19.51
N LEU A 17 3.07 -3.62 20.51
CA LEU A 17 3.64 -2.66 21.45
C LEU A 17 4.86 -3.24 22.18
N GLY A 18 5.90 -2.41 22.31
CA GLY A 18 7.16 -2.81 22.93
C GLY A 18 8.09 -3.65 22.07
N MET A 19 7.71 -3.98 20.83
CA MET A 19 8.67 -4.57 19.88
C MET A 19 9.82 -3.62 19.62
N LEU A 20 11.01 -4.19 19.47
CA LEU A 20 12.21 -3.47 19.12
C LEU A 20 12.33 -3.35 17.59
N TYR A 21 12.83 -2.21 17.13
CA TYR A 21 12.93 -1.88 15.71
C TYR A 21 14.34 -1.38 15.36
N ASP A 22 14.95 -1.96 14.33
CA ASP A 22 16.16 -1.44 13.72
C ASP A 22 15.78 -0.55 12.53
N ALA A 23 15.69 0.76 12.79
CA ALA A 23 15.37 1.73 11.78
C ALA A 23 16.41 1.73 10.65
N ARG A 24 17.67 1.38 10.91
CA ARG A 24 18.77 1.40 9.92
C ARG A 24 18.57 0.36 8.82
N LYS A 25 17.89 -0.75 9.15
CA LYS A 25 17.63 -1.89 8.24
C LYS A 25 16.16 -2.04 7.86
N ASP A 26 15.32 -1.10 8.32
CA ASP A 26 13.87 -1.18 8.22
C ASP A 26 13.29 -2.53 8.70
N LYS A 27 13.76 -3.01 9.86
CA LYS A 27 13.49 -4.38 10.32
C LYS A 27 13.05 -4.46 11.78
N LEU A 28 12.01 -5.26 12.02
CA LEU A 28 11.62 -5.72 13.35
C LEU A 28 12.68 -6.65 13.95
N VAL A 29 13.07 -6.36 15.20
CA VAL A 29 13.99 -7.20 15.96
C VAL A 29 13.18 -8.24 16.70
N LEU A 30 13.31 -9.49 16.26
CA LEU A 30 12.65 -10.62 16.89
C LEU A 30 13.31 -10.94 18.23
N GLY A 31 12.51 -11.34 19.22
CA GLY A 31 12.98 -11.72 20.55
C GLY A 31 12.34 -10.89 21.66
N PRO A 32 13.11 -10.44 22.67
CA PRO A 32 12.56 -9.79 23.84
C PRO A 32 11.92 -8.43 23.50
N ARG A 33 10.79 -8.15 24.13
CA ARG A 33 10.15 -6.84 24.11
C ARG A 33 10.82 -5.92 25.12
N PHE A 34 10.79 -4.62 24.83
CA PHE A 34 11.34 -3.59 25.72
C PHE A 34 10.56 -3.53 27.05
N TRP A 35 9.23 -3.68 27.00
CA TRP A 35 8.39 -3.80 28.18
C TRP A 35 7.88 -5.23 28.36
N ASN A 36 7.73 -5.64 29.63
CA ASN A 36 7.09 -6.90 29.96
C ASN A 36 5.55 -6.81 29.81
N ASP A 37 4.89 -7.97 29.80
CA ASP A 37 3.43 -8.05 29.60
C ASP A 37 2.62 -7.32 30.67
N LYS A 38 3.10 -7.30 31.92
CA LYS A 38 2.40 -6.62 33.01
C LYS A 38 2.38 -5.11 32.77
N THR A 39 3.53 -4.52 32.45
CA THR A 39 3.66 -3.10 32.13
C THR A 39 2.81 -2.73 30.92
N LEU A 40 2.82 -3.56 29.86
CA LEU A 40 2.00 -3.31 28.69
C LEU A 40 0.50 -3.32 29.03
N LYS A 41 0.02 -4.30 29.81
CA LYS A 41 -1.39 -4.36 30.22
C LYS A 41 -1.82 -3.16 31.07
N GLU A 42 -0.96 -2.68 31.97
CA GLU A 42 -1.29 -1.58 32.87
C GLU A 42 -1.19 -0.19 32.22
N LYS A 43 -0.35 -0.03 31.19
CA LYS A 43 -0.03 1.28 30.60
C LYS A 43 -0.54 1.47 29.17
N THR A 44 -1.11 0.45 28.55
CA THR A 44 -1.72 0.57 27.23
C THR A 44 -3.10 1.23 27.37
N THR A 45 -3.32 2.26 26.57
CA THR A 45 -4.64 2.86 26.38
C THR A 45 -5.08 2.56 24.95
N GLU A 46 -6.31 2.09 24.81
CA GLU A 46 -6.94 1.87 23.52
C GLU A 46 -8.03 2.91 23.31
N THR A 47 -8.01 3.59 22.16
CA THR A 47 -9.01 4.59 21.79
C THR A 47 -9.61 4.21 20.45
N PRO A 48 -10.93 3.96 20.36
CA PRO A 48 -11.57 3.67 19.09
C PRO A 48 -11.40 4.83 18.11
N GLN A 49 -10.96 4.52 16.90
CA GLN A 49 -10.95 5.44 15.78
C GLN A 49 -11.74 4.83 14.63
N GLN A 50 -12.86 5.47 14.27
CA GLN A 50 -13.68 5.04 13.13
C GLN A 50 -13.46 6.02 11.99
N SER A 51 -12.79 5.57 10.95
CA SER A 51 -12.59 6.31 9.71
C SER A 51 -12.55 5.34 8.54
N CYS A 52 -13.13 5.75 7.41
CA CYS A 52 -13.05 5.04 6.14
C CYS A 52 -12.77 6.08 5.06
N ILE A 53 -11.66 5.90 4.34
CA ILE A 53 -11.20 6.82 3.31
C ILE A 53 -11.13 6.04 2.00
N PHE A 54 -11.60 6.67 0.94
CA PHE A 54 -11.56 6.12 -0.41
C PHE A 54 -10.87 7.11 -1.33
N GLU A 55 -9.82 6.65 -2.02
CA GLU A 55 -9.04 7.46 -2.95
C GLU A 55 -8.89 6.73 -4.29
N ILE A 56 -8.81 7.50 -5.38
CA ILE A 56 -8.63 6.98 -6.74
C ILE A 56 -7.37 7.58 -7.34
N PHE A 57 -6.59 6.74 -7.99
CA PHE A 57 -5.38 7.12 -8.72
C PHE A 57 -5.43 6.50 -10.12
N ALA A 58 -5.02 7.27 -11.12
CA ALA A 58 -5.05 6.85 -12.51
C ALA A 58 -3.70 6.31 -13.02
N PHE A 59 -2.63 6.56 -12.26
CA PHE A 59 -1.25 6.27 -12.70
C PHE A 59 -0.58 5.22 -11.83
N ASP A 60 -0.05 4.19 -12.48
CA ASP A 60 0.69 3.09 -11.85
C ASP A 60 2.17 3.41 -11.58
N SER A 61 2.51 4.64 -11.23
CA SER A 61 3.90 5.03 -10.95
C SER A 61 4.37 4.62 -9.55
N ILE A 62 5.68 4.44 -9.36
CA ILE A 62 6.28 4.20 -8.04
C ILE A 62 5.93 5.33 -7.06
N LYS A 63 5.91 6.57 -7.57
CA LYS A 63 5.54 7.76 -6.78
C LYS A 63 4.10 7.68 -6.28
N SER A 64 3.17 7.33 -7.17
CA SER A 64 1.74 7.18 -6.84
C SER A 64 1.55 6.10 -5.77
N LYS A 65 2.13 4.91 -5.99
CA LYS A 65 2.05 3.79 -5.03
C LYS A 65 2.63 4.13 -3.67
N SER A 66 3.80 4.79 -3.64
CA SER A 66 4.46 5.18 -2.40
C SER A 66 3.61 6.18 -1.61
N LYS A 67 2.95 7.11 -2.29
CA LYS A 67 2.03 8.06 -1.67
C LYS A 67 0.79 7.34 -1.08
N MET A 68 0.18 6.42 -1.83
CA MET A 68 -0.98 5.64 -1.38
C MET A 68 -0.69 4.80 -0.14
N LEU A 69 0.54 4.29 -0.03
CA LEU A 69 0.97 3.45 1.09
C LEU A 69 1.55 4.26 2.26
N GLU A 70 1.45 5.60 2.23
CA GLU A 70 2.09 6.51 3.18
C GLU A 70 3.58 6.19 3.42
N ILE A 71 4.28 5.75 2.36
CA ILE A 71 5.71 5.43 2.43
C ILE A 71 6.47 6.75 2.37
N GLU A 72 6.93 7.20 3.52
CA GLU A 72 7.89 8.29 3.59
C GLU A 72 9.27 7.79 3.18
N ALA A 73 9.93 8.54 2.30
CA ALA A 73 11.31 8.30 1.93
C ALA A 73 12.21 8.49 3.17
N SER A 74 12.51 7.39 3.86
CA SER A 74 13.47 7.39 4.96
C SER A 74 14.81 6.83 4.47
N LEU A 75 15.80 7.71 4.35
CA LEU A 75 17.14 7.41 3.86
C LEU A 75 18.09 7.18 5.02
N LYS A 76 18.84 6.07 5.01
CA LYS A 76 19.68 5.70 6.16
C LYS A 76 20.98 5.07 5.70
N LYS A 77 22.12 5.61 6.16
CA LYS A 77 23.46 5.04 5.98
C LYS A 77 24.17 4.96 7.34
N GLU A 78 24.90 3.86 7.50
CA GLU A 78 25.98 3.50 8.45
C GLU A 78 25.84 3.79 9.96
N LEU A 79 25.58 2.68 10.66
CA LEU A 79 26.32 2.07 11.78
C LEU A 79 27.32 2.94 12.57
N ILE A 80 26.89 3.37 13.76
CA ILE A 80 27.76 3.44 14.94
C ILE A 80 27.08 2.71 16.11
N GLU A 81 27.86 1.80 16.71
CA GLU A 81 27.69 1.03 17.96
C GLU A 81 26.66 -0.10 18.11
N ASN A 82 27.06 -1.05 18.97
CA ASN A 82 26.50 -2.39 19.20
C ASN A 82 25.06 -2.32 19.74
N GLY A 83 24.12 -2.80 18.93
CA GLY A 83 22.73 -2.95 19.33
C GLY A 83 21.91 -3.50 18.18
N SER A 84 21.05 -4.47 18.45
CA SER A 84 20.15 -5.04 17.46
C SER A 84 19.02 -4.09 17.08
N ALA A 85 18.73 -3.07 17.90
CA ALA A 85 17.61 -2.16 17.77
C ALA A 85 18.01 -0.69 17.97
N THR A 86 17.21 0.21 17.43
CA THR A 86 17.37 1.68 17.57
C THR A 86 16.13 2.36 18.14
N HIS A 87 14.97 1.75 17.97
CA HIS A 87 13.68 2.28 18.42
C HIS A 87 12.86 1.18 19.10
N VAL A 88 11.87 1.60 19.88
CA VAL A 88 10.81 0.77 20.44
C VAL A 88 9.46 1.24 19.90
N VAL A 89 8.55 0.29 19.64
CA VAL A 89 7.18 0.57 19.21
C VAL A 89 6.35 1.07 20.39
N THR A 90 5.83 2.28 20.31
CA THR A 90 5.10 2.96 21.40
C THR A 90 3.65 3.28 21.09
N GLY A 91 3.26 3.20 19.82
CA GLY A 91 1.88 3.42 19.38
C GLY A 91 1.62 2.69 18.07
N ILE A 92 0.39 2.23 17.88
CA ILE A 92 -0.05 1.54 16.67
C ILE A 92 -1.49 1.99 16.37
N VAL A 93 -1.76 2.34 15.12
CA VAL A 93 -3.13 2.39 14.59
C VAL A 93 -3.40 1.06 13.93
N TYR A 94 -4.52 0.46 14.31
CA TYR A 94 -5.06 -0.75 13.70
C TYR A 94 -6.15 -0.38 12.71
N GLY A 95 -6.16 -1.05 11.56
CA GLY A 95 -7.11 -0.85 10.48
C GLY A 95 -6.93 -1.92 9.40
N ALA A 96 -7.40 -1.66 8.19
CA ALA A 96 -7.12 -2.51 7.04
C ALA A 96 -7.20 -1.68 5.77
N ASN A 97 -6.27 -1.91 4.85
CA ASN A 97 -6.27 -1.28 3.54
C ASN A 97 -6.71 -2.28 2.47
N ALA A 98 -7.37 -1.77 1.42
CA ALA A 98 -7.76 -2.53 0.25
C ALA A 98 -7.50 -1.71 -1.01
N PHE A 99 -6.89 -2.34 -2.01
CA PHE A 99 -6.55 -1.78 -3.31
C PHE A 99 -7.24 -2.61 -4.38
N PHE A 100 -8.10 -1.94 -5.14
CA PHE A 100 -8.72 -2.47 -6.35
C PHE A 100 -8.00 -1.87 -7.55
N VAL A 101 -7.30 -2.70 -8.31
CA VAL A 101 -6.59 -2.31 -9.52
C VAL A 101 -7.45 -2.69 -10.70
N PHE A 102 -7.90 -1.69 -11.46
CA PHE A 102 -8.69 -1.88 -12.67
C PHE A 102 -7.79 -1.67 -13.89
N ASP A 103 -7.59 -2.72 -14.68
CA ASP A 103 -6.83 -2.67 -15.93
C ASP A 103 -7.80 -2.77 -17.10
N SER A 104 -7.64 -1.93 -18.11
CA SER A 104 -8.33 -2.07 -19.40
C SER A 104 -7.56 -2.99 -20.35
N GLU A 105 -8.24 -3.50 -21.38
CA GLU A 105 -7.57 -4.14 -22.51
C GLU A 105 -6.61 -3.16 -23.21
N ARG A 106 -5.65 -3.69 -23.97
CA ARG A 106 -4.68 -2.86 -24.71
C ARG A 106 -5.40 -1.92 -25.67
N LEU A 107 -5.03 -0.64 -25.62
CA LEU A 107 -5.65 0.43 -26.40
C LEU A 107 -4.68 1.01 -27.42
N GLU A 108 -5.24 1.59 -28.47
CA GLU A 108 -4.50 2.53 -29.31
C GLU A 108 -4.20 3.82 -28.53
N ASN A 109 -3.03 4.42 -28.78
CA ASN A 109 -2.59 5.60 -28.02
C ASN A 109 -3.60 6.77 -28.04
N SER A 110 -4.38 6.91 -29.12
CA SER A 110 -5.40 7.94 -29.26
C SER A 110 -6.60 7.76 -28.32
N GLU A 111 -6.78 6.59 -27.73
CA GLU A 111 -7.94 6.24 -26.91
C GLU A 111 -7.64 6.19 -25.41
N VAL A 112 -6.36 6.16 -25.02
CA VAL A 112 -5.90 6.00 -23.63
C VAL A 112 -6.52 7.03 -22.70
N GLN A 113 -6.41 8.32 -23.00
CA GLN A 113 -6.95 9.37 -22.12
C GLN A 113 -8.48 9.27 -21.98
N LYS A 114 -9.18 9.00 -23.08
CA LYS A 114 -10.64 8.90 -23.09
C LYS A 114 -11.12 7.74 -22.23
N ILE A 115 -10.42 6.61 -22.29
CA ILE A 115 -10.75 5.43 -21.49
C ILE A 115 -10.34 5.63 -20.04
N GLU A 116 -9.20 6.27 -19.76
CA GLU A 116 -8.81 6.67 -18.40
C GLU A 116 -9.88 7.53 -17.72
N ASP A 117 -10.34 8.59 -18.39
CA ASP A 117 -11.38 9.49 -17.86
C ASP A 117 -12.70 8.74 -17.60
N SER A 118 -13.06 7.85 -18.52
CA SER A 118 -14.28 7.03 -18.42
C SER A 118 -14.17 6.00 -17.28
N MET A 119 -13.01 5.36 -17.11
CA MET A 119 -12.69 4.45 -16.00
C MET A 119 -12.82 5.18 -14.66
N GLN A 120 -12.17 6.34 -14.52
CA GLN A 120 -12.27 7.13 -13.30
C GLN A 120 -13.71 7.53 -12.99
N ALA A 121 -14.50 7.91 -14.01
CA ALA A 121 -15.89 8.31 -13.82
C ALA A 121 -16.75 7.18 -13.22
N VAL A 122 -16.60 5.95 -13.71
CA VAL A 122 -17.35 4.80 -13.18
C VAL A 122 -16.81 4.32 -11.83
N ILE A 123 -15.49 4.36 -11.60
CA ILE A 123 -14.88 3.99 -10.31
C ILE A 123 -15.29 4.97 -9.20
N LYS A 124 -15.43 6.27 -9.50
CA LYS A 124 -15.94 7.29 -8.57
C LYS A 124 -17.36 6.99 -8.06
N LYS A 125 -18.13 6.19 -8.78
CA LYS A 125 -19.49 5.79 -8.36
C LYS A 125 -19.48 4.68 -7.32
N ILE A 126 -18.40 3.88 -7.20
CA ILE A 126 -18.33 2.69 -6.31
C ILE A 126 -18.81 2.98 -4.88
N PRO A 127 -18.33 4.03 -4.19
CA PRO A 127 -18.78 4.31 -2.82
C PRO A 127 -20.26 4.64 -2.67
N SER A 128 -20.91 5.10 -3.75
CA SER A 128 -22.32 5.49 -3.77
C SER A 128 -23.26 4.38 -4.27
N LEU A 129 -22.73 3.24 -4.70
CA LEU A 129 -23.52 2.13 -5.20
C LEU A 129 -24.10 1.32 -4.03
N ASN A 130 -25.35 1.58 -3.67
CA ASN A 130 -26.09 0.76 -2.72
C ASN A 130 -26.49 -0.58 -3.35
N ILE A 131 -25.88 -1.67 -2.91
CA ILE A 131 -26.28 -3.04 -3.23
C ILE A 131 -27.16 -3.56 -2.08
N ASP A 132 -28.35 -2.97 -1.93
CA ASP A 132 -29.41 -3.57 -1.11
C ASP A 132 -30.04 -4.71 -1.93
N GLY A 133 -29.39 -5.87 -1.86
CA GLY A 133 -29.85 -7.19 -2.30
C GLY A 133 -30.96 -7.22 -3.34
N LYS A 134 -30.57 -7.42 -4.62
CA LYS A 134 -31.36 -7.84 -5.81
C LYS A 134 -31.54 -6.81 -6.93
N VAL A 135 -31.20 -5.54 -6.75
CA VAL A 135 -31.15 -4.59 -7.87
C VAL A 135 -29.69 -4.40 -8.26
N GLY A 136 -29.36 -4.73 -9.52
CA GLY A 136 -28.01 -4.62 -10.05
C GLY A 136 -27.43 -3.20 -9.94
N ILE A 137 -26.12 -3.10 -10.11
CA ILE A 137 -25.40 -1.83 -10.13
C ILE A 137 -26.10 -0.87 -11.11
N LYS A 138 -26.52 0.30 -10.64
CA LYS A 138 -27.15 1.33 -11.48
C LYS A 138 -26.09 2.00 -12.37
N LEU A 139 -25.77 1.34 -13.47
CA LEU A 139 -24.95 1.87 -14.57
C LEU A 139 -25.85 2.11 -15.79
N THR A 140 -25.49 3.07 -16.66
CA THR A 140 -26.09 3.15 -17.99
C THR A 140 -25.62 1.96 -18.85
N ASP A 141 -26.29 1.72 -19.98
CA ASP A 141 -25.89 0.63 -20.88
C ASP A 141 -24.46 0.85 -21.42
N GLU A 142 -24.06 2.10 -21.66
CA GLU A 142 -22.70 2.46 -22.06
C GLU A 142 -21.68 2.20 -20.95
N GLU A 143 -22.00 2.57 -19.71
CA GLU A 143 -21.11 2.33 -18.55
C GLU A 143 -20.98 0.84 -18.24
N LYS A 144 -22.05 0.08 -18.45
CA LYS A 144 -22.04 -1.37 -18.33
C LYS A 144 -21.18 -2.03 -19.40
N ALA A 145 -21.31 -1.58 -20.66
CA ALA A 145 -20.45 -2.06 -21.74
C ALA A 145 -18.98 -1.76 -21.45
N LEU A 146 -18.68 -0.56 -20.95
CA LEU A 146 -17.33 -0.14 -20.56
C LEU A 146 -16.77 -0.99 -19.40
N THR A 147 -17.53 -1.18 -18.32
CA THR A 147 -17.03 -1.94 -17.15
C THR A 147 -16.78 -3.42 -17.44
N ASN A 148 -17.40 -3.98 -18.48
CA ASN A 148 -17.13 -5.33 -18.95
C ASN A 148 -15.78 -5.48 -19.69
N THR A 149 -15.14 -4.37 -20.08
CA THR A 149 -13.80 -4.42 -20.71
C THR A 149 -12.67 -4.33 -19.69
N PHE A 150 -13.00 -4.19 -18.41
CA PHE A 150 -12.01 -4.08 -17.34
C PHE A 150 -11.80 -5.42 -16.65
N SER A 151 -10.54 -5.69 -16.34
CA SER A 151 -10.19 -6.69 -15.33
C SER A 151 -9.98 -6.02 -13.97
N SER A 152 -10.25 -6.74 -12.90
CA SER A 152 -9.96 -6.33 -11.53
C SER A 152 -8.88 -7.23 -10.92
N LYS A 153 -7.98 -6.63 -10.15
CA LYS A 153 -7.08 -7.31 -9.22
C LYS A 153 -7.23 -6.70 -7.84
N PHE A 154 -7.19 -7.56 -6.82
CA PHE A 154 -7.32 -7.14 -5.43
C PHE A 154 -6.04 -7.38 -4.64
N TYR A 155 -5.65 -6.37 -3.87
CA TYR A 155 -4.60 -6.47 -2.86
C TYR A 155 -5.11 -5.82 -1.59
N GLY A 156 -5.05 -6.50 -0.45
CA GLY A 156 -5.52 -5.90 0.79
C GLY A 156 -5.32 -6.79 1.99
N ASP A 157 -5.59 -6.23 3.16
CA ASP A 157 -5.41 -6.88 4.46
C ASP A 157 -6.59 -7.81 4.84
N PHE A 158 -7.52 -8.05 3.90
CA PHE A 158 -8.74 -8.81 4.13
C PHE A 158 -8.62 -10.24 3.62
N ILE A 159 -9.14 -11.19 4.38
CA ILE A 159 -9.31 -12.58 3.95
C ILE A 159 -10.63 -12.68 3.20
N LEU A 160 -10.55 -12.86 1.89
CA LEU A 160 -11.71 -13.03 1.01
C LEU A 160 -11.88 -14.52 0.62
N GLU A 161 -13.12 -14.97 0.42
CA GLU A 161 -13.39 -16.31 -0.13
C GLU A 161 -12.87 -16.44 -1.57
N SER A 162 -13.03 -15.37 -2.35
CA SER A 162 -12.48 -15.25 -3.71
C SER A 162 -12.13 -13.80 -4.01
N ASN A 163 -11.04 -13.61 -4.77
CA ASN A 163 -10.60 -12.28 -5.17
C ASN A 163 -11.45 -11.77 -6.35
N PRO A 164 -11.88 -10.49 -6.34
CA PRO A 164 -12.69 -9.93 -7.41
C PRO A 164 -11.88 -9.81 -8.70
N ALA A 165 -12.38 -10.43 -9.78
CA ALA A 165 -11.76 -10.42 -11.10
C ALA A 165 -12.47 -9.47 -12.08
N THR A 166 -13.70 -9.06 -11.77
CA THR A 166 -14.51 -8.13 -12.59
C THR A 166 -14.86 -6.86 -11.82
N PHE A 167 -15.32 -5.83 -12.54
CA PHE A 167 -15.84 -4.60 -11.91
C PHE A 167 -16.99 -4.89 -10.94
N GLN A 168 -17.92 -5.76 -11.33
CA GLN A 168 -19.08 -6.10 -10.48
C GLN A 168 -18.65 -6.81 -9.20
N ASP A 169 -17.71 -7.76 -9.29
CA ASP A 169 -17.16 -8.42 -8.11
C ASP A 169 -16.48 -7.41 -7.20
N ALA A 170 -15.71 -6.47 -7.77
CA ALA A 170 -15.03 -5.44 -7.00
C ALA A 170 -16.00 -4.55 -6.20
N VAL A 171 -17.11 -4.11 -6.82
CA VAL A 171 -18.16 -3.35 -6.12
C VAL A 171 -18.78 -4.21 -5.00
N GLN A 172 -19.09 -5.47 -5.28
CA GLN A 172 -19.66 -6.36 -4.27
C GLN A 172 -18.69 -6.55 -3.10
N THR A 173 -17.42 -6.84 -3.36
CA THR A 173 -16.37 -6.96 -2.36
C THR A 173 -16.25 -5.68 -1.54
N TYR A 174 -16.19 -4.52 -2.18
CA TYR A 174 -16.11 -3.21 -1.52
C TYR A 174 -17.22 -3.02 -0.48
N THR A 175 -18.48 -3.36 -0.83
CA THR A 175 -19.61 -3.24 0.12
C THR A 175 -19.51 -4.16 1.34
N GLN A 176 -18.73 -5.24 1.26
CA GLN A 176 -18.54 -6.15 2.39
C GLN A 176 -17.31 -5.81 3.24
N LEU A 177 -16.33 -5.05 2.73
CA LEU A 177 -15.09 -4.75 3.46
C LEU A 177 -15.31 -4.22 4.89
N PRO A 178 -16.23 -3.26 5.15
CA PRO A 178 -16.45 -2.79 6.51
C PRO A 178 -16.94 -3.89 7.47
N LYS A 179 -17.71 -4.86 6.97
CA LYS A 179 -18.19 -5.98 7.79
C LYS A 179 -17.07 -6.99 8.08
N LEU A 180 -16.13 -7.13 7.15
CA LEU A 180 -14.99 -8.05 7.28
C LEU A 180 -13.98 -7.59 8.35
N LEU A 181 -14.01 -6.33 8.79
CA LEU A 181 -13.23 -5.87 9.94
C LEU A 181 -13.66 -6.52 11.26
N GLY A 182 -14.88 -7.04 11.34
CA GLY A 182 -15.48 -7.53 12.59
C GLY A 182 -16.18 -6.42 13.39
N THR A 183 -16.95 -6.81 14.39
CA THR A 183 -17.80 -5.91 15.19
C THR A 183 -17.00 -4.85 15.95
N ASN A 184 -15.78 -5.17 16.36
CA ASN A 184 -14.89 -4.26 17.08
C ASN A 184 -13.52 -4.11 16.38
N GLY A 185 -13.44 -4.46 15.09
CA GLY A 185 -12.16 -4.45 14.38
C GLY A 185 -11.26 -5.63 14.73
N GLU A 186 -11.81 -6.79 15.13
CA GLU A 186 -11.05 -7.97 15.52
C GLU A 186 -10.14 -8.50 14.40
N ASN A 187 -10.47 -8.21 13.14
CA ASN A 187 -9.69 -8.58 11.96
C ASN A 187 -8.77 -7.46 11.46
N SER A 188 -8.64 -6.37 12.21
CA SER A 188 -7.74 -5.28 11.86
C SER A 188 -6.27 -5.67 12.05
N VAL A 189 -5.41 -5.08 11.22
CA VAL A 189 -3.96 -5.24 11.26
C VAL A 189 -3.29 -3.90 11.56
N PRO A 190 -2.03 -3.88 12.02
CA PRO A 190 -1.28 -2.63 12.12
C PRO A 190 -1.20 -1.94 10.76
N VAL A 191 -1.57 -0.66 10.69
CA VAL A 191 -1.43 0.16 9.47
C VAL A 191 -0.38 1.25 9.64
N LYS A 192 -0.30 1.89 10.82
CA LYS A 192 0.64 2.96 11.14
C LYS A 192 1.26 2.75 12.51
N VAL A 193 2.56 3.01 12.63
CA VAL A 193 3.35 2.69 13.83
C VAL A 193 4.15 3.90 14.26
N TRP A 194 4.15 4.19 15.57
CA TRP A 194 5.01 5.17 16.21
C TRP A 194 6.20 4.48 16.86
N LEU A 195 7.37 5.03 16.57
CA LEU A 195 8.67 4.55 17.02
C LEU A 195 9.31 5.62 17.89
N MET A 196 9.64 5.25 19.13
CA MET A 196 10.40 6.10 20.04
C MET A 196 11.88 5.69 20.02
N PRO A 197 12.82 6.63 19.85
CA PRO A 197 14.25 6.32 19.88
C PRO A 197 14.65 5.72 21.23
N LEU A 198 15.42 4.63 21.21
CA LEU A 198 15.95 4.02 22.45
C LEU A 198 16.92 4.96 23.17
N LYS A 199 17.57 5.86 22.43
CA LYS A 199 18.47 6.89 22.97
C LYS A 199 17.77 7.86 23.94
N SER A 200 16.44 7.98 23.85
CA SER A 200 15.64 8.73 24.82
C SER A 200 15.61 8.07 26.20
N PHE A 201 15.95 6.77 26.30
CA PHE A 201 15.96 5.99 27.55
C PHE A 201 17.39 5.65 28.01
N ASP A 202 18.29 5.32 27.09
CA ASP A 202 19.70 5.03 27.36
C ASP A 202 20.59 5.81 26.38
N PRO A 203 21.38 6.79 26.84
CA PRO A 203 22.28 7.56 25.99
C PRO A 203 23.29 6.73 25.18
N LYS A 204 23.57 5.48 25.60
CA LYS A 204 24.46 4.53 24.92
C LYS A 204 23.74 3.67 23.87
N ALA A 205 22.42 3.78 23.75
CA ALA A 205 21.66 3.03 22.77
C ALA A 205 22.03 3.43 21.34
N ALA A 206 21.95 2.46 20.42
CA ALA A 206 22.19 2.70 19.01
C ALA A 206 21.23 3.78 18.47
N GLU A 207 21.78 4.73 17.74
CA GLU A 207 21.05 5.88 17.21
C GLU A 207 20.90 5.78 15.69
N LEU A 208 19.83 6.41 15.19
CA LEU A 208 19.71 6.70 13.78
C LEU A 208 20.33 8.09 13.49
N MET A 209 21.52 8.12 12.88
CA MET A 209 22.17 9.37 12.44
C MET A 209 21.74 9.75 11.01
N ARG A 210 21.73 11.06 10.71
CA ARG A 210 21.14 11.70 9.50
C ARG A 210 21.56 11.07 8.16
N GLY A 211 20.60 11.09 7.22
CA GLY A 211 20.57 10.26 6.01
C GLY A 211 21.17 10.83 4.73
N ILE A 212 20.98 10.06 3.65
CA ILE A 212 21.33 10.39 2.26
C ILE A 212 20.46 11.58 1.79
N SER A 213 20.94 12.35 0.81
CA SER A 213 20.17 13.47 0.22
C SER A 213 18.84 12.99 -0.37
N VAL A 214 17.73 13.67 -0.05
CA VAL A 214 16.41 13.46 -0.69
C VAL A 214 16.53 13.49 -2.23
N GLY A 215 17.42 14.34 -2.76
CA GLY A 215 17.69 14.41 -4.19
C GLY A 215 18.27 13.11 -4.77
N LEU A 216 18.99 12.30 -4.00
CA LEU A 216 19.48 11.00 -4.47
C LEU A 216 18.37 9.94 -4.50
N VAL A 217 17.42 9.97 -3.57
CA VAL A 217 16.24 9.08 -3.65
C VAL A 217 15.38 9.43 -4.85
N ILE A 218 15.12 10.71 -5.08
CA ILE A 218 14.36 11.15 -6.25
C ILE A 218 15.04 10.64 -7.53
N LYS A 219 16.36 10.83 -7.66
CA LYS A 219 17.12 10.32 -8.82
C LYS A 219 17.05 8.80 -8.96
N ALA A 220 17.17 8.05 -7.87
CA ALA A 220 17.08 6.59 -7.91
C ALA A 220 15.67 6.11 -8.30
N GLN A 221 14.64 6.77 -7.77
CA GLN A 221 13.25 6.50 -8.12
C GLN A 221 12.98 6.80 -9.59
N GLU A 222 13.41 7.96 -10.09
CA GLU A 222 13.28 8.35 -11.50
C GLU A 222 13.99 7.37 -12.43
N ALA A 223 15.21 6.94 -12.07
CA ALA A 223 15.94 5.94 -12.86
C ALA A 223 15.21 4.60 -12.91
N LEU A 224 14.64 4.14 -11.79
CA LEU A 224 13.87 2.90 -11.74
C LEU A 224 12.55 3.00 -12.53
N GLU A 225 11.88 4.16 -12.47
CA GLU A 225 10.66 4.42 -13.26
C GLU A 225 10.98 4.36 -14.76
N HIS A 226 12.04 5.01 -15.20
CA HIS A 226 12.46 4.97 -16.61
C HIS A 226 12.79 3.56 -17.09
N LEU A 227 13.41 2.72 -16.25
CA LEU A 227 13.66 1.32 -16.57
C LEU A 227 12.35 0.54 -16.74
N LYS A 228 11.37 0.76 -15.86
CA LYS A 228 10.05 0.13 -15.98
C LYS A 228 9.32 0.57 -17.24
N GLU A 229 9.33 1.87 -17.56
CA GLU A 229 8.75 2.39 -18.80
C GLU A 229 9.40 1.75 -20.04
N THR A 230 10.72 1.60 -20.03
CA THR A 230 11.46 0.94 -21.11
C THR A 230 11.06 -0.53 -21.24
N GLN A 231 10.92 -1.23 -20.10
CA GLN A 231 10.46 -2.62 -20.08
C GLN A 231 9.03 -2.76 -20.62
N MET A 232 8.11 -1.86 -20.23
CA MET A 232 6.73 -1.86 -20.74
C MET A 232 6.70 -1.67 -22.26
N ARG A 233 7.43 -0.70 -22.80
CA ARG A 233 7.55 -0.50 -24.25
C ARG A 233 8.12 -1.73 -24.98
N CYS A 234 9.08 -2.41 -24.37
CA CYS A 234 9.63 -3.65 -24.92
C CYS A 234 8.55 -4.75 -24.96
N ASN A 235 7.82 -4.94 -23.86
CA ASN A 235 6.73 -5.91 -23.80
C ASN A 235 5.63 -5.61 -24.84
N ASP A 236 5.23 -4.35 -24.98
CA ASP A 236 4.24 -3.92 -25.98
C ASP A 236 4.67 -4.25 -27.41
N SER A 237 5.98 -4.14 -27.68
CA SER A 237 6.59 -4.48 -28.96
C SER A 237 6.62 -5.99 -29.18
N LEU A 238 6.99 -6.79 -28.17
CA LEU A 238 7.00 -8.26 -28.28
C LEU A 238 5.61 -8.85 -28.58
N GLU A 239 4.55 -8.15 -28.19
CA GLU A 239 3.19 -8.56 -28.47
C GLU A 239 2.70 -8.22 -29.88
N ASP A 240 3.45 -7.41 -30.63
CA ASP A 240 3.11 -7.01 -32.00
C ASP A 240 3.01 -8.22 -32.94
N LYS A 241 2.02 -8.18 -33.84
CA LYS A 241 1.73 -9.30 -34.76
C LYS A 241 2.90 -9.59 -35.71
N VAL A 242 3.63 -8.56 -36.14
CA VAL A 242 4.81 -8.70 -37.00
C VAL A 242 5.92 -9.38 -36.20
N ILE A 243 6.22 -8.93 -34.99
CA ILE A 243 7.26 -9.54 -34.14
C ILE A 243 6.91 -11.00 -33.78
N LYS A 244 5.63 -11.30 -33.54
CA LYS A 244 5.12 -12.66 -33.37
C LYS A 244 5.37 -13.56 -34.59
N SER A 245 5.39 -12.98 -35.79
CA SER A 245 5.58 -13.70 -37.05
C SER A 245 7.06 -13.94 -37.41
N PHE A 246 8.01 -13.26 -36.74
CA PHE A 246 9.45 -13.38 -37.00
C PHE A 246 10.22 -13.79 -35.74
N PRO A 247 10.43 -15.11 -35.50
CA PRO A 247 11.06 -15.64 -34.28
C PRO A 247 12.49 -15.12 -34.01
N VAL A 248 13.19 -14.62 -35.03
CA VAL A 248 14.52 -14.02 -34.87
C VAL A 248 14.45 -12.69 -34.09
N LEU A 249 13.37 -11.92 -34.28
CA LEU A 249 13.15 -10.64 -33.59
C LEU A 249 12.67 -10.79 -32.15
N GLN A 250 12.29 -12.02 -31.74
CA GLN A 250 11.91 -12.32 -30.35
C GLN A 250 13.12 -12.67 -29.47
N LYS A 251 14.28 -12.95 -30.08
CA LYS A 251 15.50 -13.43 -29.38
C LYS A 251 16.55 -12.34 -29.14
N SER A 252 16.32 -11.13 -29.65
CA SER A 252 17.18 -9.95 -29.49
C SER A 252 16.80 -9.17 -28.24
#